data_AF-A0A2D4MGD4-F1
#
_entry.id   AF-A0A2D4MGD4-F1
#
_cell.length_a   1.000
_cell.length_b   1.000
_cell.length_c   1.000
_cell.angle_alpha   90.00
_cell.angle_beta   90.00
_cell.angle_gamma   90.00
#
_symmetry.space_group_name_H-M   'P 1'
#
loop_
_entity.id
_entity.type
_entity.pdbx_description
1 polymer ?
#
loop_
_entity_poly.entity_id
_entity_poly.type
_entity_poly.pdbx_seq_one_letter_code
_entity_poly.pdbx_strand_id
1 'polypeptide(L)'
;ILGQTPASVWYWCADQVIVQRVLAAKNIAHAKGSTLMAGFLKLLPMFLIVVPGMISRILFADDIVCINPEHCMKVCGSRAGCSNIAYPRLVMNLVPVGLRGLMMAVMIAALMSDLDSIFNSASTIFTLDIYKLLIRKNASSRELMIVGRVFVAFMVVISIAWVPIIVEMQGGQMYLYIQEVA
;
A
#
# COMPACT_ATOMS: atom_id res chain seq x y z
N ILE A 1 -11.03 -1.42 21.48
CA ILE A 1 -10.02 -2.04 22.38
C ILE A 1 -9.64 -3.45 21.92
N LEU A 2 -10.60 -4.29 21.51
CA LEU A 2 -10.32 -5.61 20.91
C LEU A 2 -10.32 -5.66 19.37
N GLY A 3 -10.53 -4.55 18.65
CA GLY A 3 -10.68 -4.57 17.18
C GLY A 3 -9.36 -4.42 16.41
N GLN A 4 -8.46 -3.53 16.86
CA GLN A 4 -7.17 -3.35 16.19
C GLN A 4 -6.17 -4.49 16.47
N THR A 5 -6.30 -5.19 17.60
CA THR A 5 -5.37 -6.29 17.94
C THR A 5 -5.54 -7.52 17.04
N PRO A 6 -6.75 -8.02 16.72
CA PRO A 6 -6.96 -9.05 15.70
C PRO A 6 -6.50 -8.62 14.32
N ALA A 7 -6.83 -7.40 13.88
CA ALA A 7 -6.40 -6.88 12.59
C ALA A 7 -4.87 -6.79 12.50
N SER A 8 -4.20 -6.40 13.59
CA SER A 8 -2.75 -6.38 13.67
C SER A 8 -2.15 -7.79 13.61
N VAL A 9 -2.71 -8.74 14.36
CA VAL A 9 -2.24 -10.14 14.32
C VAL A 9 -2.43 -10.73 12.92
N TRP A 10 -3.57 -10.48 12.27
CA TRP A 10 -3.81 -10.88 10.89
C TRP A 10 -2.77 -10.26 9.94
N TYR A 11 -2.58 -8.94 10.01
CA TYR A 11 -1.62 -8.24 9.16
C TYR A 11 -0.18 -8.75 9.35
N TRP A 12 0.27 -8.98 10.59
CA TRP A 12 1.67 -9.37 10.84
C TRP A 12 1.95 -10.87 10.74
N CYS A 13 0.95 -11.71 10.99
CA CYS A 13 1.13 -13.16 11.07
C CYS A 13 0.46 -13.94 9.93
N ALA A 14 -0.56 -13.38 9.28
CA ALA A 14 -1.34 -14.05 8.24
C ALA A 14 -1.20 -13.38 6.86
N ASP A 15 -0.74 -12.13 6.78
CA ASP A 15 -0.42 -11.51 5.50
C ASP A 15 0.81 -12.18 4.88
N GLN A 16 0.57 -12.80 3.74
CA GLN A 16 1.56 -13.53 2.98
C GLN A 16 2.75 -12.64 2.56
N VAL A 17 2.54 -11.34 2.33
CA VAL A 17 3.65 -10.42 1.99
C VAL A 17 4.68 -10.36 3.12
N ILE A 18 4.24 -10.35 4.37
CA ILE A 18 5.10 -10.26 5.55
C ILE A 18 5.69 -11.63 5.88
N VAL A 19 4.86 -12.67 5.87
CA VAL A 19 5.27 -14.05 6.15
C VAL A 19 6.38 -14.49 5.19
N GLN A 20 6.26 -14.18 3.90
CA GLN A 20 7.29 -14.51 2.90
C GLN A 20 8.65 -13.87 3.21
N ARG A 21 8.67 -12.62 3.69
CA ARG A 21 9.92 -11.92 4.05
C ARG A 21 10.62 -12.58 5.25
N VAL A 22 9.85 -13.10 6.20
CA VAL A 22 10.38 -13.83 7.36
C VAL A 22 10.89 -15.22 6.96
N LEU A 23 10.15 -15.94 6.09
CA LEU A 23 10.55 -17.26 5.59
C LEU A 23 11.79 -17.22 4.69
N ALA A 24 12.02 -16.09 3.99
CA ALA A 24 13.23 -15.87 3.20
C ALA A 24 14.47 -15.53 4.04
N ALA A 25 14.34 -15.36 5.36
CA ALA A 25 15.47 -15.08 6.23
C ALA A 25 16.43 -16.27 6.33
N LYS A 26 17.73 -15.99 6.33
CA LYS A 26 18.78 -17.03 6.36
C LYS A 26 18.67 -17.97 7.58
N ASN A 27 18.38 -17.41 8.76
CA ASN A 27 18.31 -18.12 10.03
C ASN A 27 17.20 -17.53 10.92
N ILE A 28 16.72 -18.29 11.90
CA ILE A 28 15.72 -17.83 12.89
C ILE A 28 16.22 -16.59 13.67
N ALA A 29 17.52 -16.51 13.96
CA ALA A 29 18.09 -15.34 14.63
C ALA A 29 17.95 -14.06 13.78
N HIS A 30 18.16 -14.15 12.46
CA HIS A 30 17.95 -13.02 11.55
C HIS A 30 16.47 -12.69 11.40
N ALA A 31 15.59 -13.68 11.36
CA ALA A 31 14.14 -13.48 11.35
C ALA A 31 13.65 -12.75 12.61
N LYS A 32 14.10 -13.15 13.80
CA LYS A 32 13.77 -12.47 15.07
C LYS A 32 14.36 -11.06 15.14
N GLY A 33 15.61 -10.89 14.68
CA GLY A 33 16.26 -9.59 14.62
C GLY A 33 15.54 -8.63 13.67
N SER A 34 15.10 -9.10 12.50
CA SER A 34 14.39 -8.29 11.52
C SER A 34 13.00 -7.89 12.00
N THR A 35 12.26 -8.77 12.69
CA THR A 35 10.95 -8.41 13.26
C THR A 35 11.05 -7.39 14.39
N LEU A 36 12.05 -7.52 15.27
CA LEU A 36 12.30 -6.52 16.33
C LEU A 36 12.70 -5.16 15.74
N MET A 37 13.61 -5.16 14.76
CA MET A 37 14.01 -3.94 14.05
C MET A 37 12.83 -3.30 13.32
N ALA A 38 12.00 -4.09 12.64
CA ALA A 38 10.81 -3.59 11.96
C ALA A 38 9.81 -2.97 12.94
N GLY A 39 9.61 -3.58 14.11
CA GLY A 39 8.78 -3.02 15.18
C GLY A 39 9.30 -1.67 15.68
N PHE A 40 10.61 -1.54 15.89
CA PHE A 40 11.23 -0.27 16.28
C PHE A 40 11.09 0.81 15.20
N LEU A 41 11.39 0.49 13.94
CA LEU A 41 11.26 1.43 12.82
C LEU A 41 9.81 1.88 12.57
N LYS A 42 8.82 1.08 12.98
CA LYS A 42 7.39 1.43 12.87
C LYS A 42 6.98 2.61 13.77
N LEU A 43 7.83 3.04 14.70
CA LEU A 43 7.63 4.27 15.46
C LEU A 43 7.88 5.53 14.61
N LEU A 44 8.70 5.43 13.55
CA LEU A 44 9.10 6.57 12.72
C LEU A 44 7.96 7.18 11.88
N PRO A 45 7.06 6.41 11.23
CA PRO A 45 5.94 6.95 10.46
C PRO A 45 5.07 7.96 11.22
N MET A 46 4.93 7.81 12.53
CA MET A 46 4.20 8.78 13.35
C MET A 46 4.84 10.17 13.26
N PHE A 47 6.16 10.26 13.37
CA PHE A 47 6.89 11.52 13.33
C PHE A 47 7.15 12.02 11.90
N LEU A 48 7.36 11.11 10.94
CA LEU A 48 7.78 11.47 9.58
C LEU A 48 6.62 11.64 8.60
N ILE A 49 5.45 11.06 8.88
CA ILE A 49 4.30 11.08 7.96
C ILE A 49 3.10 11.76 8.63
N VAL A 50 2.72 11.33 9.84
CA VAL A 50 1.51 11.86 10.50
C VAL A 50 1.70 13.31 10.93
N VAL A 51 2.80 13.65 11.62
CA VAL A 51 3.07 15.02 12.06
C VAL A 51 3.14 16.00 10.88
N PRO A 52 3.91 15.74 9.79
CA PRO A 52 3.89 16.60 8.61
C PRO A 52 2.52 16.69 7.93
N GLY A 53 1.74 15.61 7.93
CA GLY A 53 0.37 15.62 7.43
C GLY A 53 -0.54 16.58 8.20
N MET A 54 -0.43 16.60 9.54
CA MET A 54 -1.17 17.55 10.38
C MET A 54 -0.70 18.99 10.18
N ILE A 55 0.61 19.23 10.06
CA ILE A 55 1.17 20.55 9.77
C ILE A 55 0.65 21.07 8.42
N SER A 56 0.61 20.20 7.40
CA SER A 56 0.10 20.53 6.06
C SER A 56 -1.33 21.06 6.10
N ARG A 57 -2.20 20.49 6.96
CA ARG A 57 -3.58 20.95 7.13
C ARG A 57 -3.70 22.40 7.63
N ILE A 58 -2.74 22.85 8.43
CA ILE A 58 -2.70 24.23 8.95
C ILE A 58 -2.07 25.17 7.92
N LEU A 59 -0.99 24.74 7.28
CA LEU A 59 -0.21 25.57 6.36
C LEU A 59 -0.91 25.77 5.00
N PHE A 60 -1.67 24.77 4.54
CA PHE A 60 -2.39 24.77 3.26
C PHE A 60 -3.88 24.53 3.50
N ALA A 61 -4.47 25.33 4.40
CA ALA A 61 -5.88 25.22 4.76
C ALA A 61 -6.80 25.37 3.53
N ASP A 62 -6.50 26.31 2.63
CA ASP A 62 -7.33 26.57 1.44
C ASP A 62 -7.31 25.43 0.41
N ASP A 63 -6.20 24.68 0.34
CA ASP A 63 -6.03 23.57 -0.61
C ASP A 63 -6.52 22.21 -0.03
N ILE A 64 -6.57 22.07 1.30
CA ILE A 64 -6.78 20.78 1.98
C ILE A 64 -8.10 20.74 2.76
N VAL A 65 -8.59 21.87 3.26
CA VAL A 65 -9.84 21.94 4.04
C VAL A 65 -11.01 22.09 3.09
N CYS A 66 -11.74 20.98 2.89
CA CYS A 66 -13.00 21.01 2.15
C CYS A 66 -14.12 21.50 3.05
N ILE A 67 -14.63 22.71 2.77
CA ILE A 67 -15.84 23.26 3.41
C ILE A 67 -17.09 22.73 2.71
N ASN A 68 -17.06 22.64 1.37
CA ASN A 68 -18.17 22.19 0.53
C ASN A 68 -17.74 21.14 -0.52
N PRO A 69 -18.61 20.18 -0.91
CA PRO A 69 -18.29 19.13 -1.89
C PRO A 69 -17.89 19.66 -3.28
N GLU A 70 -18.48 20.77 -3.72
CA GLU A 70 -18.16 21.42 -5.00
C GLU A 70 -16.78 22.09 -5.00
N HIS A 71 -16.37 22.64 -3.85
CA HIS A 71 -15.03 23.20 -3.67
C HIS A 71 -13.98 22.08 -3.69
N CYS A 72 -14.27 20.97 -3.01
CA CYS A 72 -13.41 19.79 -2.93
C CYS A 72 -13.14 19.18 -4.33
N MET A 73 -14.17 19.14 -5.18
CA MET A 73 -14.01 18.70 -6.58
C MET A 73 -13.09 19.60 -7.42
N LYS A 74 -13.13 20.92 -7.21
CA LYS A 74 -12.29 21.86 -7.96
C LYS A 74 -10.81 21.78 -7.56
N VAL A 75 -10.53 21.51 -6.29
CA VAL A 75 -9.16 21.55 -5.74
C VAL A 75 -8.46 20.20 -5.82
N CYS A 76 -9.14 19.11 -5.47
CA CYS A 76 -8.52 17.77 -5.38
C CYS A 76 -9.23 16.67 -6.16
N GLY A 77 -10.27 17.00 -6.94
CA GLY A 77 -10.99 16.01 -7.76
C GLY A 77 -11.74 14.95 -6.94
N SER A 78 -12.01 15.24 -5.66
CA SER A 78 -12.61 14.31 -4.71
C SER A 78 -13.73 15.02 -3.96
N ARG A 79 -14.92 14.41 -3.87
CA ARG A 79 -16.08 14.99 -3.16
C ARG A 79 -16.01 14.80 -1.63
N ALA A 80 -15.30 13.78 -1.15
CA ALA A 80 -15.32 13.41 0.26
C ALA A 80 -14.12 13.96 1.07
N GLY A 81 -13.04 14.38 0.42
CA GLY A 81 -11.95 15.10 1.09
C GLY A 81 -10.61 15.08 0.37
N CYS A 82 -9.74 16.04 0.70
CA CYS A 82 -8.41 16.21 0.11
C CYS A 82 -7.26 15.65 0.97
N SER A 83 -7.52 14.72 1.89
CA SER A 83 -6.50 14.24 2.85
C SER A 83 -5.30 13.55 2.17
N ASN A 84 -5.50 12.85 1.05
CA ASN A 84 -4.43 12.10 0.38
C ASN A 84 -3.38 13.01 -0.28
N ILE A 85 -3.75 14.24 -0.64
CA ILE A 85 -2.84 15.19 -1.30
C ILE A 85 -1.99 15.98 -0.29
N ALA A 86 -2.27 15.87 1.02
CA ALA A 86 -1.64 16.68 2.04
C ALA A 86 -0.11 16.51 2.10
N TYR A 87 0.39 15.28 2.01
CA TYR A 87 1.84 15.01 2.05
C TYR A 87 2.55 15.42 0.75
N PRO A 88 2.07 15.03 -0.46
CA PRO A 88 2.64 15.53 -1.72
C PRO A 88 2.64 17.07 -1.81
N ARG A 89 1.59 17.74 -1.32
CA ARG A 89 1.49 19.20 -1.36
C ARG A 89 2.54 19.88 -0.50
N LEU A 90 2.83 19.30 0.67
CA LEU A 90 3.89 19.78 1.56
C LEU A 90 5.27 19.64 0.89
N VAL A 91 5.55 18.47 0.30
CA VAL A 91 6.80 18.22 -0.42
C VAL A 91 6.98 19.21 -1.57
N MET A 92 5.93 19.48 -2.34
CA MET A 92 6.06 20.34 -3.52
C MET A 92 6.26 21.83 -3.23
N ASN A 93 5.84 22.30 -2.05
CA ASN A 93 5.94 23.71 -1.67
C ASN A 93 7.11 24.03 -0.73
N LEU A 94 7.53 23.08 0.13
CA LEU A 94 8.60 23.32 1.10
C LEU A 94 9.97 22.80 0.65
N VAL A 95 10.04 21.80 -0.23
CA VAL A 95 11.31 21.18 -0.62
C VAL A 95 11.93 21.94 -1.80
N PRO A 96 13.25 22.24 -1.75
CA PRO A 96 13.92 22.98 -2.82
C PRO A 96 13.94 22.20 -4.14
N VAL A 97 14.15 22.96 -5.22
CA VAL A 97 14.33 22.41 -6.57
C VAL A 97 15.48 21.40 -6.58
N GLY A 98 15.33 20.32 -7.34
CA GLY A 98 16.21 19.14 -7.27
C GLY A 98 15.71 18.10 -6.24
N LEU A 99 15.66 18.46 -4.96
CA LEU A 99 15.23 17.53 -3.90
C LEU A 99 13.74 17.18 -4.02
N ARG A 100 12.91 18.11 -4.53
CA ARG A 100 11.49 17.86 -4.86
C ARG A 100 11.33 16.71 -5.88
N GLY A 101 12.19 16.69 -6.91
CA GLY A 101 12.19 15.63 -7.92
C GLY A 101 12.63 14.28 -7.33
N LEU A 102 13.66 14.30 -6.48
CA LEU A 102 14.12 13.11 -5.77
C LEU A 102 13.01 12.51 -4.88
N MET A 103 12.31 13.35 -4.12
CA MET A 103 11.20 12.90 -3.26
C MET A 103 10.07 12.27 -4.07
N MET A 104 9.68 12.88 -5.19
CA MET A 104 8.66 12.30 -6.08
C MET A 104 9.10 10.95 -6.67
N ALA A 105 10.36 10.83 -7.08
CA ALA A 105 10.90 9.57 -7.57
C ALA A 105 10.89 8.48 -6.48
N VAL A 106 11.29 8.82 -5.25
CA VAL A 106 11.26 7.89 -4.10
C VAL A 106 9.84 7.43 -3.80
N MET A 107 8.85 8.33 -3.87
CA MET A 107 7.44 7.97 -3.66
C MET A 107 6.94 6.96 -4.71
N ILE A 108 7.24 7.20 -6.00
CA ILE A 108 6.86 6.27 -7.06
C ILE A 108 7.60 4.93 -6.90
N ALA A 109 8.89 4.96 -6.58
CA ALA A 109 9.68 3.75 -6.36
C ALA A 109 9.17 2.92 -5.17
N ALA A 110 8.77 3.58 -4.07
CA ALA A 110 8.16 2.92 -2.93
C ALA A 110 6.84 2.24 -3.30
N LEU A 111 5.97 2.94 -4.05
CA LEU A 111 4.71 2.38 -4.55
C LEU A 111 4.95 1.16 -5.45
N MET A 112 5.92 1.21 -6.35
CA MET A 112 6.25 0.06 -7.22
C MET A 112 6.74 -1.13 -6.40
N SER A 113 7.60 -0.90 -5.40
CA SER A 113 8.09 -1.96 -4.50
C SER A 113 6.97 -2.64 -3.70
N ASP A 114 5.95 -1.89 -3.29
CA ASP A 114 4.80 -2.43 -2.57
C ASP A 114 3.88 -3.22 -3.50
N LEU A 115 3.60 -2.70 -4.70
CA LEU A 115 2.82 -3.40 -5.73
C LEU A 115 3.50 -4.72 -6.15
N ASP A 116 4.81 -4.70 -6.39
CA ASP A 116 5.59 -5.90 -6.72
C ASP A 116 5.46 -6.97 -5.63
N SER A 117 5.53 -6.56 -4.35
CA SER A 117 5.38 -7.47 -3.21
C SER A 117 3.98 -8.09 -3.14
N ILE A 118 2.93 -7.29 -3.36
CA ILE A 118 1.52 -7.74 -3.32
C ILE A 118 1.25 -8.71 -4.48
N PHE A 119 1.61 -8.34 -5.72
CA PHE A 119 1.37 -9.20 -6.89
C PHE A 119 2.15 -10.50 -6.82
N ASN A 120 3.40 -10.47 -6.35
CA ASN A 120 4.21 -11.68 -6.17
C ASN A 120 3.61 -12.62 -5.10
N SER A 121 3.13 -12.05 -3.99
CA SER A 121 2.47 -12.80 -2.94
C SER A 121 1.18 -13.48 -3.44
N ALA A 122 0.31 -12.73 -4.11
CA ALA A 122 -0.93 -13.25 -4.70
C ALA A 122 -0.68 -14.32 -5.77
N SER A 123 0.32 -14.12 -6.63
CA SER A 123 0.77 -15.12 -7.61
C SER A 123 1.27 -16.40 -6.94
N THR A 124 1.99 -16.28 -5.82
CA THR A 124 2.47 -17.46 -5.08
C THR A 124 1.32 -18.28 -4.50
N ILE A 125 0.33 -17.61 -3.90
CA ILE A 125 -0.89 -18.24 -3.39
C ILE A 125 -1.62 -18.96 -4.54
N PHE A 126 -1.85 -18.27 -5.67
CA PHE A 126 -2.53 -18.87 -6.80
C PHE A 126 -1.78 -20.07 -7.38
N THR A 127 -0.46 -19.98 -7.55
CA THR A 127 0.33 -21.04 -8.19
C THR A 127 0.53 -22.26 -7.29
N LEU A 128 0.78 -22.08 -5.99
CA LEU A 128 1.02 -23.18 -5.07
C LEU A 128 -0.30 -23.75 -4.51
N ASP A 129 -1.22 -22.89 -4.09
CA ASP A 129 -2.40 -23.31 -3.33
C ASP A 129 -3.58 -23.69 -4.23
N ILE A 130 -3.68 -23.08 -5.42
CA ILE A 130 -4.77 -23.38 -6.37
C ILE A 130 -4.23 -24.25 -7.51
N TYR A 131 -3.25 -23.76 -8.26
CA TYR A 131 -2.83 -24.43 -9.49
C TYR A 131 -2.16 -25.79 -9.21
N LYS A 132 -1.16 -25.83 -8.33
CA LYS A 132 -0.45 -27.08 -8.02
C LYS A 132 -1.32 -28.05 -7.22
N LEU A 133 -2.10 -27.57 -6.25
CA LEU A 133 -2.88 -28.44 -5.37
C LEU A 133 -4.18 -28.96 -6.00
N LEU A 134 -4.92 -28.12 -6.74
CA LEU A 134 -6.26 -28.46 -7.26
C LEU A 134 -6.25 -28.85 -8.74
N ILE A 135 -5.42 -28.21 -9.58
CA ILE A 135 -5.45 -28.40 -11.04
C ILE A 135 -4.42 -29.43 -11.48
N ARG A 136 -3.14 -29.26 -11.10
CA ARG A 136 -2.04 -30.09 -11.60
C ARG A 136 -0.99 -30.39 -10.51
N LYS A 137 -1.18 -31.53 -9.82
CA LYS A 137 -0.34 -32.00 -8.70
C LYS A 137 1.14 -32.21 -9.05
N ASN A 138 1.44 -32.61 -10.28
CA ASN A 138 2.80 -32.83 -10.79
C ASN A 138 3.25 -31.71 -11.75
N ALA A 139 2.93 -30.45 -11.44
CA ALA A 139 3.40 -29.32 -12.24
C ALA A 139 4.92 -29.12 -12.08
N SER A 140 5.60 -28.85 -13.20
CA SER A 140 7.04 -28.56 -13.22
C SER A 140 7.32 -27.13 -12.70
N SER A 141 8.50 -26.89 -12.14
CA SER A 141 8.91 -25.55 -11.68
C SER A 141 8.84 -24.49 -12.80
N ARG A 142 9.13 -24.89 -14.05
CA ARG A 142 9.05 -23.99 -15.21
C ARG A 142 7.60 -23.60 -15.55
N GLU A 143 6.69 -24.56 -15.43
CA GLU A 143 5.25 -24.35 -15.65
C GLU A 143 4.68 -23.41 -14.59
N LEU A 144 5.02 -23.64 -13.31
CA LEU A 144 4.61 -22.76 -12.21
C LEU A 144 5.06 -21.31 -12.40
N MET A 145 6.31 -21.09 -12.85
CA MET A 145 6.81 -19.74 -13.13
C MET A 145 6.04 -19.05 -14.25
N ILE A 146 5.67 -19.77 -15.31
CA ILE A 146 4.92 -19.20 -16.43
C ILE A 146 3.50 -18.85 -15.99
N VAL A 147 2.82 -19.77 -15.30
CA VAL A 147 1.46 -19.54 -14.78
C VAL A 147 1.44 -18.36 -13.81
N GLY A 148 2.44 -18.25 -12.92
CA GLY A 148 2.55 -17.12 -12.01
C GLY A 148 2.69 -15.78 -12.74
N ARG A 149 3.58 -15.69 -13.74
CA ARG A 149 3.74 -14.45 -14.53
C ARG A 149 2.48 -14.06 -15.29
N VAL A 150 1.77 -15.04 -15.87
CA VAL A 150 0.50 -14.80 -16.56
C VAL A 150 -0.56 -14.31 -15.58
N PHE A 151 -0.63 -14.90 -14.38
CA PHE A 151 -1.56 -14.48 -13.34
C PHE A 151 -1.29 -13.06 -12.84
N VAL A 152 -0.03 -12.67 -12.66
CA VAL A 152 0.34 -11.29 -12.32
C VAL A 152 -0.16 -10.32 -13.41
N ALA A 153 0.09 -10.62 -14.69
CA ALA A 153 -0.37 -9.77 -15.78
C ALA A 153 -1.91 -9.63 -15.78
N PHE A 154 -2.62 -10.73 -15.55
CA PHE A 154 -4.07 -10.72 -15.40
C PHE A 154 -4.55 -9.87 -14.22
N MET A 155 -3.92 -10.01 -13.05
CA MET A 155 -4.24 -9.18 -11.88
C MET A 155 -4.02 -7.69 -12.14
N VAL A 156 -2.90 -7.32 -12.80
CA VAL A 156 -2.62 -5.92 -13.13
C VAL A 156 -3.72 -5.32 -14.01
N VAL A 157 -4.20 -6.06 -15.01
CA VAL A 157 -5.31 -5.61 -15.87
C VAL A 157 -6.59 -5.38 -15.06
N ILE A 158 -6.94 -6.31 -14.17
CA ILE A 158 -8.11 -6.16 -13.29
C ILE A 158 -7.93 -4.97 -12.35
N SER A 159 -6.76 -4.80 -11.74
CA SER A 159 -6.48 -3.68 -10.84
C SER A 159 -6.65 -2.33 -11.54
N ILE A 160 -6.16 -2.19 -12.77
CA ILE A 160 -6.34 -0.97 -13.58
C ILE A 160 -7.82 -0.75 -13.91
N ALA A 161 -8.54 -1.81 -14.30
CA ALA A 161 -9.97 -1.73 -14.58
C ALA A 161 -10.81 -1.36 -13.34
N TRP A 162 -10.32 -1.65 -12.13
CA TRP A 162 -11.01 -1.36 -10.87
C TRP A 162 -10.79 0.07 -10.35
N VAL A 163 -9.75 0.78 -10.81
CA VAL A 163 -9.46 2.18 -10.44
C VAL A 163 -10.68 3.11 -10.59
N PRO A 164 -11.40 3.17 -11.73
CA PRO A 164 -12.53 4.10 -11.89
C PRO A 164 -13.66 3.84 -10.90
N ILE A 165 -13.91 2.56 -10.57
CA ILE A 165 -14.96 2.16 -9.62
C ILE A 165 -14.65 2.72 -8.22
N ILE A 166 -13.39 2.64 -7.78
CA ILE A 166 -12.96 3.18 -6.48
C ILE A 166 -13.15 4.71 -6.42
N VAL A 167 -12.84 5.40 -7.52
CA VAL A 167 -12.98 6.87 -7.60
C VAL A 167 -14.45 7.28 -7.45
N GLU A 168 -15.38 6.51 -8.00
CA GLU A 168 -16.81 6.83 -8.02
C GLU A 168 -17.55 6.43 -6.73
N MET A 169 -17.18 5.31 -6.10
CA MET A 169 -17.94 4.73 -4.97
C MET A 169 -17.78 5.43 -3.61
N GLN A 170 -16.64 6.05 -3.31
CA GLN A 170 -16.40 6.59 -1.95
C GLN A 170 -15.67 7.94 -1.92
N GLY A 171 -15.69 8.69 -3.03
CA GLY A 171 -15.17 10.06 -3.06
C GLY A 171 -13.72 10.16 -2.61
N GLY A 172 -12.89 9.15 -2.89
CA GLY A 172 -11.42 9.23 -2.75
C GLY A 172 -10.84 9.09 -1.34
N GLN A 173 -11.62 8.85 -0.28
CA GLN A 173 -11.05 8.64 1.08
C GLN A 173 -10.60 7.18 1.29
N MET A 174 -9.40 6.87 0.81
CA MET A 174 -8.80 5.52 0.82
C MET A 174 -8.73 4.90 2.22
N TYR A 175 -8.50 5.69 3.26
CA TYR A 175 -8.44 5.19 4.65
C TYR A 175 -9.78 4.62 5.13
N LEU A 176 -10.89 5.30 4.83
CA LEU A 176 -12.21 4.82 5.21
C LEU A 176 -12.60 3.59 4.40
N TYR A 177 -12.28 3.56 3.11
CA TYR A 177 -12.50 2.37 2.27
C TYR A 177 -11.85 1.11 2.86
N ILE A 178 -10.58 1.22 3.27
CA ILE A 178 -9.85 0.10 3.87
C ILE A 178 -10.51 -0.34 5.18
N GLN A 179 -11.03 0.59 5.99
CA GLN A 179 -11.69 0.25 7.25
C GLN A 179 -13.08 -0.37 7.09
N GLU A 180 -13.82 0.00 6.05
CA GLU A 180 -15.13 -0.60 5.75
C GLU A 180 -15.00 -2.03 5.19
N VAL A 181 -13.88 -2.32 4.53
CA VAL A 181 -13.61 -3.62 3.90
C VAL A 181 -12.90 -4.60 4.84
N ALA A 182 -12.14 -4.11 5.83
CA ALA A 182 -11.36 -4.91 6.78
C ALA A 182 -12.14 -5.34 8.03
#